data_AF-A0A6B3CG65-F1
#
_entry.id   AF-A0A6B3CG65-F1
#
_cell.length_a   1.000
_cell.length_b   1.000
_cell.length_c   1.000
_cell.angle_alpha   90.00
_cell.angle_beta   90.00
_cell.angle_gamma   90.00
#
_symmetry.space_group_name_H-M   'P 1'
#
loop_
_entity.id
_entity.type
_entity.pdbx_description
1 polymer ?
#
loop_
_entity_poly.entity_id
_entity_poly.type
_entity_poly.pdbx_seq_one_letter_code
_entity_poly.pdbx_strand_id
1 'polypeptide(L)'
;IVRFDNDLTGDATRISNRLRGLLTQIHPSLERVYGPRVQHPAVLKLLDQFGSPAQIRKAGRRRLVTPTRPKAPRMAERLVDDIFTELDKQTVVVPCTDA
;
A
#
# COMPACT_ATOMS: atom_id res chain seq x y z
N ILE A 1 34.29 1.63 -1.97
CA ILE A 1 33.08 2.49 -1.96
C ILE A 1 31.84 1.58 -2.19
N VAL A 2 31.62 0.57 -1.34
CA VAL A 2 30.56 -0.46 -1.55
C VAL A 2 29.70 -0.67 -0.28
N ARG A 3 29.87 0.19 0.74
CA ARG A 3 29.22 0.04 2.05
C ARG A 3 27.94 0.87 2.22
N PHE A 4 27.87 2.02 1.53
CA PHE A 4 26.74 2.95 1.64
C PHE A 4 25.44 2.41 1.00
N ASP A 5 25.52 1.75 -0.15
CA ASP A 5 24.32 1.21 -0.82
C ASP A 5 23.68 0.05 -0.05
N ASN A 6 24.48 -0.75 0.67
CA ASN A 6 23.98 -1.88 1.44
C ASN A 6 23.30 -1.42 2.75
N ASP A 7 23.87 -0.40 3.41
CA ASP A 7 23.23 0.23 4.58
C ASP A 7 21.91 0.93 4.16
N LEU A 8 21.88 1.60 3.00
CA LEU A 8 20.66 2.21 2.45
C LEU A 8 19.59 1.16 2.08
N THR A 9 20.01 0.01 1.55
CA THR A 9 19.11 -1.11 1.22
C THR A 9 18.58 -1.79 2.49
N GLY A 10 19.41 -1.90 3.53
CA GLY A 10 19.03 -2.40 4.84
C GLY A 10 17.99 -1.52 5.54
N ASP A 11 18.17 -0.20 5.49
CA ASP A 11 17.22 0.76 6.06
C ASP A 11 15.91 0.79 5.28
N ALA A 12 15.94 0.76 3.94
CA ALA A 12 14.73 0.64 3.13
C ALA A 12 13.93 -0.63 3.46
N THR A 13 14.62 -1.74 3.72
CA THR A 13 14.02 -3.01 4.11
C THR A 13 13.42 -2.95 5.52
N ARG A 14 14.11 -2.32 6.47
CA ARG A 14 13.63 -2.12 7.84
C ARG A 14 12.40 -1.20 7.88
N ILE A 15 12.43 -0.09 7.13
CA ILE A 15 11.30 0.84 7.00
C ILE A 15 10.11 0.13 6.34
N SER A 16 10.36 -0.64 5.27
CA SER A 16 9.31 -1.44 4.62
C SER A 16 8.68 -2.43 5.59
N ASN A 17 9.48 -3.15 6.38
CA ASN A 17 8.97 -4.10 7.38
C ASN A 17 8.21 -3.42 8.52
N ARG A 18 8.60 -2.20 8.92
CA ARG A 18 7.89 -1.42 9.94
C ARG A 18 6.57 -0.86 9.40
N LEU A 19 6.56 -0.36 8.17
CA LEU A 19 5.36 0.04 7.43
C LEU A 19 4.39 -1.14 7.29
N ARG A 20 4.93 -2.31 6.95
CA ARG A 20 4.21 -3.58 6.86
C ARG A 20 3.55 -3.96 8.18
N GLY A 21 4.28 -3.89 9.30
CA GLY A 21 3.74 -4.16 10.64
C GLY A 21 2.61 -3.20 11.03
N LEU A 22 2.75 -1.91 10.74
CA LEU A 22 1.69 -0.90 10.97
C LEU A 22 0.47 -1.16 10.08
N LEU A 23 0.69 -1.45 8.79
CA LEU A 23 -0.38 -1.80 7.86
C LEU A 23 -1.09 -3.09 8.26
N THR A 24 -0.41 -4.07 8.86
CA THR A 24 -1.05 -5.31 9.30
C THR A 24 -1.91 -5.08 10.54
N GLN A 25 -1.48 -4.18 11.43
CA GLN A 25 -2.17 -3.88 12.68
C GLN A 25 -3.44 -3.05 12.45
N ILE A 26 -3.45 -2.21 11.41
CA ILE A 26 -4.53 -1.26 11.13
C ILE A 26 -5.37 -1.71 9.91
N HIS A 27 -4.74 -2.32 8.89
CA HIS A 27 -5.30 -2.55 7.56
C HIS A 27 -4.90 -3.92 6.94
N PRO A 28 -5.31 -5.06 7.54
CA PRO A 28 -4.88 -6.40 7.11
C PRO A 28 -5.27 -6.76 5.66
N SER A 29 -6.31 -6.14 5.09
CA SER A 29 -6.70 -6.30 3.69
C SER A 29 -5.72 -5.64 2.72
N LEU A 30 -5.22 -4.44 3.04
CA LEU A 30 -4.23 -3.73 2.25
C LEU A 30 -2.88 -4.46 2.26
N GLU A 31 -2.51 -5.06 3.39
CA GLU A 31 -1.30 -5.87 3.49
C GLU A 31 -1.31 -7.07 2.52
N ARG A 32 -2.46 -7.70 2.28
CA ARG A 32 -2.56 -8.82 1.32
C ARG A 32 -2.28 -8.38 -0.12
N VAL A 33 -2.62 -7.14 -0.45
CA VAL A 33 -2.41 -6.58 -1.81
C VAL A 33 -1.03 -5.95 -1.96
N TYR A 34 -0.57 -5.25 -0.93
CA TYR A 34 0.68 -4.49 -0.95
C TYR A 34 1.89 -5.30 -0.51
N GLY A 35 1.74 -6.31 0.36
CA GLY A 35 2.84 -7.10 0.91
C GLY A 35 3.80 -7.65 -0.15
N PRO A 36 3.30 -8.33 -1.21
CA PRO A 36 4.16 -8.83 -2.29
C PRO A 36 4.81 -7.73 -3.15
N ARG A 37 4.33 -6.49 -3.06
CA ARG A 37 4.68 -5.37 -3.95
C ARG A 37 5.12 -4.12 -3.17
N VAL A 38 5.46 -4.23 -1.88
CA VAL A 38 5.63 -3.08 -0.98
C VAL A 38 6.82 -2.19 -1.39
N GLN A 39 7.82 -2.78 -2.04
CA GLN A 39 8.97 -2.07 -2.58
C GLN A 39 8.68 -1.40 -3.94
N HIS A 40 7.52 -1.65 -4.56
CA HIS A 40 7.17 -1.05 -5.84
C HIS A 40 6.82 0.43 -5.67
N PRO A 41 7.40 1.35 -6.45
CA PRO A 41 7.21 2.80 -6.28
C PRO A 41 5.76 3.29 -6.47
N ALA A 42 4.90 2.44 -7.03
CA ALA A 42 3.48 2.71 -7.24
C ALA A 42 2.67 2.41 -5.97
N VAL A 43 3.02 1.33 -5.26
CA VAL A 43 2.45 0.99 -3.96
C VAL A 43 2.86 2.03 -2.91
N LEU A 44 4.14 2.40 -2.88
CA LEU A 44 4.62 3.47 -1.99
C LEU A 44 3.89 4.80 -2.23
N LYS A 45 3.63 5.16 -3.49
CA LYS A 45 2.87 6.37 -3.83
C LYS A 45 1.40 6.30 -3.40
N LEU A 46 0.79 5.11 -3.47
CA LEU A 46 -0.58 4.92 -3.00
C LEU A 46 -0.66 5.02 -1.48
N LEU A 47 0.31 4.46 -0.76
CA LEU A 47 0.40 4.56 0.70
C LEU A 47 0.66 6.00 1.18
N ASP A 48 1.48 6.75 0.43
CA ASP A 48 1.76 8.17 0.69
C ASP A 48 0.52 9.06 0.48
N GLN A 49 -0.30 8.77 -0.55
CA GLN A 49 -1.50 9.57 -0.85
C GLN A 49 -2.75 9.12 -0.12
N PHE A 50 -2.85 7.84 0.23
CA PHE A 50 -4.03 7.23 0.82
C PHE A 50 -3.59 6.31 1.97
N GLY A 51 -3.58 6.89 3.17
CA GLY A 51 -3.09 6.23 4.38
C GLY A 51 -4.09 5.27 5.02
N SER A 52 -5.35 5.25 4.57
CA SER A 52 -6.39 4.37 5.15
C SER A 52 -7.37 3.77 4.13
N PRO A 53 -7.95 2.58 4.40
CA PRO A 53 -9.04 1.95 3.65
C PRO A 53 -10.23 2.87 3.45
N ALA A 54 -10.56 3.69 4.45
CA ALA A 54 -11.65 4.66 4.35
C ALA A 54 -11.33 5.75 3.31
N GLN A 55 -10.09 6.27 3.31
CA GLN A 55 -9.62 7.21 2.29
C GLN A 55 -9.58 6.57 0.90
N ILE A 56 -9.19 5.29 0.79
CA ILE A 56 -9.18 4.53 -0.46
C ILE A 56 -10.60 4.32 -1.00
N ARG A 57 -11.55 3.90 -0.14
CA ARG A 57 -12.98 3.78 -0.52
C ARG A 57 -13.57 5.12 -0.93
N LYS A 58 -13.28 6.20 -0.18
CA LYS A 58 -13.76 7.56 -0.49
C LYS A 58 -13.16 8.14 -1.76
N ALA A 59 -11.89 7.83 -2.06
CA ALA A 59 -11.22 8.28 -3.28
C ALA A 59 -11.82 7.64 -4.54
N GLY A 60 -12.14 6.34 -4.47
CA GLY A 60 -12.67 5.59 -5.61
C GLY A 60 -11.61 5.23 -6.65
N ARG A 61 -11.94 4.24 -7.51
CA ARG A 61 -10.99 3.65 -8.49
C ARG A 61 -10.22 4.70 -9.32
N ARG A 62 -10.91 5.71 -9.86
CA ARG A 62 -10.32 6.69 -10.78
C ARG A 62 -9.23 7.56 -10.14
N ARG A 63 -9.39 7.93 -8.86
CA ARG A 63 -8.39 8.70 -8.10
C ARG A 63 -7.20 7.87 -7.68
N LEU A 64 -7.31 6.54 -7.63
CA LEU A 64 -6.18 5.65 -7.36
C LEU A 64 -5.39 5.32 -8.64
N VAL A 65 -6.08 5.12 -9.77
CA VAL A 65 -5.40 4.80 -11.04
C VAL A 65 -4.58 5.99 -11.56
N THR A 66 -5.10 7.21 -11.48
CA THR A 66 -4.44 8.42 -12.01
C THR A 66 -3.01 8.64 -11.48
N PRO A 67 -2.74 8.65 -10.17
CA PRO A 67 -1.39 8.81 -9.63
C PRO A 67 -0.50 7.57 -9.83
N THR A 68 -1.10 6.40 -10.01
CA THR A 68 -0.44 5.09 -10.13
C THR A 68 0.01 4.78 -11.55
N ARG A 69 -0.75 5.20 -12.57
CA ARG A 69 -0.49 4.94 -14.00
C ARG A 69 0.90 5.39 -14.48
N PRO A 70 1.43 6.55 -14.08
CA PRO A 70 2.79 6.97 -14.46
C PRO A 70 3.89 6.06 -13.89
N LYS A 71 3.64 5.40 -12.76
CA LYS A 71 4.63 4.52 -12.09
C LYS A 71 4.41 3.04 -12.39
N ALA A 72 3.23 2.65 -12.87
CA ALA A 72 2.85 1.28 -13.14
C ALA A 72 1.79 1.21 -14.26
N PRO A 73 2.12 1.54 -15.51
CA PRO A 73 1.14 1.72 -16.59
C PRO A 73 0.34 0.46 -16.92
N ARG A 74 0.95 -0.72 -16.77
CA ARG A 74 0.32 -2.03 -17.04
C ARG A 74 -0.34 -2.66 -15.82
N MET A 75 -0.01 -2.19 -14.62
CA MET A 75 -0.42 -2.80 -13.35
C MET A 75 -1.38 -1.90 -12.55
N ALA A 76 -1.50 -0.61 -12.87
CA ALA A 76 -2.30 0.34 -12.10
C ALA A 76 -3.77 -0.09 -11.96
N GLU A 77 -4.42 -0.51 -13.05
CA GLU A 77 -5.81 -0.96 -13.01
C GLU A 77 -5.96 -2.26 -12.22
N ARG A 78 -5.11 -3.27 -12.53
CA ARG A 78 -5.11 -4.55 -11.79
C ARG A 78 -4.86 -4.37 -10.29
N LEU A 79 -3.92 -3.51 -9.93
CA LEU A 79 -3.61 -3.20 -8.52
C LEU A 79 -4.81 -2.55 -7.83
N VAL A 80 -5.47 -1.60 -8.48
CA VAL A 80 -6.66 -0.95 -7.92
C VAL A 80 -7.82 -1.92 -7.78
N ASP A 81 -8.02 -2.83 -8.74
CA ASP A 81 -9.04 -3.87 -8.61
C ASP A 81 -8.71 -4.89 -7.53
N ASP A 82 -7.45 -5.31 -7.38
CA ASP A 82 -6.99 -6.15 -6.28
C ASP A 82 -7.29 -5.47 -4.92
N ILE A 83 -7.01 -4.16 -4.80
CA ILE A 83 -7.31 -3.35 -3.61
C ILE A 83 -8.79 -3.38 -3.29
N PHE A 84 -9.66 -3.02 -4.25
CA PHE A 84 -11.11 -2.99 -3.99
C PHE A 84 -11.68 -4.38 -3.70
N THR A 85 -11.16 -5.42 -4.36
CA THR A 85 -11.55 -6.81 -4.14
C THR A 85 -11.21 -7.26 -2.71
N GLU A 86 -10.00 -6.97 -2.22
CA GLU A 86 -9.62 -7.31 -0.85
C GLU A 86 -10.33 -6.43 0.19
N LEU A 87 -10.61 -5.15 -0.12
CA LEU A 87 -11.41 -4.29 0.74
C LEU A 87 -12.85 -4.78 0.88
N ASP A 88 -13.45 -5.33 -0.18
CA ASP A 88 -14.81 -5.89 -0.14
C ASP A 88 -14.85 -7.25 0.57
N LYS A 89 -13.77 -8.02 0.54
CA LYS A 89 -13.60 -9.22 1.39
C LYS A 89 -13.44 -8.88 2.87
N GLN A 90 -13.01 -7.66 3.20
CA GLN A 90 -12.89 -7.21 4.58
C GLN A 90 -14.26 -6.79 5.11
N THR A 91 -14.96 -7.71 5.76
CA THR A 91 -16.24 -7.48 6.45
C THR A 91 -16.09 -7.16 7.94
N VAL A 92 -14.87 -7.21 8.49
CA VAL A 92 -14.60 -6.90 9.90
C VAL A 92 -13.63 -5.72 9.98
N VAL A 93 -14.17 -4.56 10.36
CA VAL A 93 -13.38 -3.45 10.90
C VAL A 93 -13.26 -3.75 12.39
N VAL A 94 -12.04 -3.94 12.90
CA VAL A 94 -11.83 -4.05 14.34
C VAL A 94 -12.16 -2.68 14.95
N PRO A 95 -13.05 -2.60 15.94
CA PRO A 95 -13.43 -1.33 16.56
C PRO A 95 -12.26 -0.80 17.40
N CYS A 96 -11.30 -0.11 16.79
CA CYS A 96 -10.33 0.76 17.45
C CYS A 96 -9.55 1.65 16.45
N THR A 97 -10.12 2.02 15.30
CA THR A 97 -9.37 2.78 14.28
C THR A 97 -10.16 3.90 13.62
N ASP A 98 -10.99 4.57 14.41
CA ASP A 98 -11.36 5.96 14.15
C ASP A 98 -10.51 6.83 15.07
N ALA A 99 -9.38 7.31 14.56
CA ALA A 99 -8.59 8.39 15.14
C ALA A 99 -8.27 9.40 14.05
#